data_AF-A0A6M0AVL2-F1
#
_entry.id   AF-A0A6M0AVL2-F1
#
_cell.length_a   1.000
_cell.length_b   1.000
_cell.length_c   1.000
_cell.angle_alpha   90.00
_cell.angle_beta   90.00
_cell.angle_gamma   90.00
#
_symmetry.space_group_name_H-M   'P 1'
#
loop_
_entity.id
_entity.type
_entity.pdbx_description
1 polymer ?
#
loop_
_entity_poly.entity_id
_entity_poly.type
_entity_poly.pdbx_seq_one_letter_code
_entity_poly.pdbx_strand_id
1 'polypeptide(L)' 'MAVPVIAYEAFFKREFAQLSLEKYQIRLMIYDPIQEVIVQWTL' A
#
# COMPACT_ATOMS: atom_id res chain seq x y z
N MET A 1 6.63 -3.25 3.71
CA MET A 1 6.65 -3.66 2.29
C MET A 1 6.43 -2.43 1.43
N ALA A 2 7.19 -2.26 0.35
CA ALA A 2 6.99 -1.16 -0.60
C ALA A 2 6.05 -1.62 -1.72
N VAL A 3 5.07 -0.78 -2.08
CA VAL A 3 4.10 -1.08 -3.15
C VAL A 3 3.84 0.17 -3.99
N PRO A 4 3.74 0.03 -5.32
CA PRO A 4 3.44 1.17 -6.19
C PRO A 4 1.98 1.60 -6.00
N VAL A 5 1.72 2.90 -6.15
CA VAL A 5 0.39 3.50 -5.96
C VAL A 5 -0.69 2.77 -6.77
N ILE A 6 -0.42 2.41 -8.02
CA ILE A 6 -1.38 1.68 -8.87
C ILE A 6 -1.81 0.32 -8.28
N ALA A 7 -0.88 -0.42 -7.66
CA ALA A 7 -1.21 -1.69 -7.01
C ALA A 7 -2.00 -1.48 -5.72
N TYR A 8 -1.67 -0.42 -4.97
CA TYR A 8 -2.41 -0.04 -3.79
C TYR A 8 -3.87 0.28 -4.12
N GLU A 9 -4.11 1.05 -5.18
CA GLU A 9 -5.45 1.44 -5.59
C GLU A 9 -6.26 0.29 -6.19
N ALA A 10 -5.63 -0.57 -7.00
CA ALA A 10 -6.33 -1.66 -7.68
C ALA A 10 -6.69 -2.84 -6.74
N PHE A 11 -5.83 -3.13 -5.76
CA PHE A 11 -5.94 -4.32 -4.92
C PHE A 11 -6.03 -3.99 -3.43
N PHE A 12 -5.08 -3.23 -2.88
CA PHE A 12 -4.98 -3.08 -1.43
C PHE A 12 -6.08 -2.20 -0.82
N LYS A 13 -6.74 -1.32 -1.57
CA LYS A 13 -7.95 -0.58 -1.11
C LYS A 13 -9.17 -1.49 -0.87
N ARG A 14 -9.17 -2.73 -1.35
CA ARG A 14 -10.31 -3.66 -1.19
C ARG A 14 -10.38 -4.17 0.25
N GLU A 15 -11.59 -4.36 0.76
CA GLU A 15 -11.86 -4.78 2.14
C GLU A 15 -11.08 -6.03 2.56
N PHE A 16 -11.08 -7.08 1.73
CA PHE A 16 -10.31 -8.30 2.01
C PHE A 16 -8.81 -8.05 2.20
N ALA A 17 -8.23 -7.17 1.37
CA ALA A 17 -6.81 -6.84 1.45
C ALA A 17 -6.54 -6.01 2.71
N GLN A 18 -7.37 -5.01 3.03
CA GLN A 18 -7.27 -4.21 4.25
C GLN A 18 -7.35 -5.08 5.52
N LEU A 19 -8.34 -5.98 5.61
CA LEU A 19 -8.48 -6.91 6.73
C LEU A 19 -7.25 -7.81 6.89
N SER A 20 -6.65 -8.23 5.78
CA SER A 20 -5.41 -9.03 5.80
C SER A 20 -4.22 -8.20 6.29
N LEU A 21 -4.07 -6.96 5.80
CA LEU A 21 -3.00 -6.05 6.25
C LEU A 21 -3.08 -5.80 7.76
N GLU A 22 -4.28 -5.56 8.29
CA GLU A 22 -4.53 -5.37 9.72
C GLU A 22 -4.24 -6.65 10.51
N LYS A 23 -4.81 -7.79 10.12
CA LYS A 23 -4.64 -9.07 10.81
C LYS A 23 -3.17 -9.47 10.94
N TYR A 24 -2.38 -9.24 9.89
CA TYR A 24 -0.97 -9.61 9.84
C TYR A 24 -0.02 -8.44 10.17
N GLN A 25 -0.55 -7.28 10.57
CA GLN A 25 0.21 -6.09 10.93
C GLN A 25 1.22 -5.69 9.82
N ILE A 26 0.83 -5.87 8.56
CA ILE A 26 1.69 -5.58 7.41
C ILE A 26 1.71 -4.08 7.18
N ARG A 27 2.89 -3.48 7.30
CA ARG A 27 3.12 -2.06 7.03
C ARG A 27 3.41 -1.84 5.55
N LEU A 28 2.67 -0.92 4.93
CA LEU A 28 2.86 -0.53 3.54
C LEU A 28 3.56 0.83 3.44
N MET A 29 4.53 0.92 2.55
CA MET A 29 5.08 2.16 2.03
C MET A 29 4.63 2.29 0.59
N ILE A 30 3.81 3.30 0.32
CA ILE A 30 3.23 3.51 -1.00
C ILE A 30 4.09 4.53 -1.73
N TYR A 31 4.55 4.20 -2.93
CA TYR A 31 5.37 5.08 -3.76
C TYR A 31 4.78 5.23 -5.16
N ASP A 32 5.07 6.35 -5.81
CA ASP A 32 4.77 6.57 -7.22
C ASP A 32 6.05 6.28 -8.03
N PRO A 33 6.07 5.21 -8.86
CA PRO A 33 7.24 4.86 -9.66
C PRO A 33 7.51 5.84 -10.81
N ILE A 34 6.53 6.63 -11.24
CA ILE A 34 6.69 7.60 -12.35
C ILE A 34 7.32 8.88 -11.83
N GLN A 35 6.89 9.34 -10.66
CA GLN A 35 7.43 10.55 -10.02
C GLN A 35 8.64 10.28 -9.12
N GLU A 36 8.95 9.00 -8.87
CA GLU A 36 10.02 8.56 -7.96
C GLU A 36 9.89 9.12 -6.54
N VAL A 37 8.65 9.22 -6.03
CA VAL A 37 8.36 9.76 -4.69
C VAL A 37 7.64 8.74 -3.81
N ILE A 38 7.84 8.87 -2.48
CA ILE A 38 7.00 8.18 -1.50
C ILE A 38 5.72 9.01 -1.32
N VAL A 39 4.58 8.38 -1.58
CA VAL A 39 3.25 9.03 -1.52
C VAL A 39 2.67 8.93 -0.12
N GLN A 40 2.82 7.77 0.53
CA GLN A 40 2.31 7.56 1.89
C GLN A 40 3.19 6.58 2.66
N TRP A 41 3.34 6.88 3.94
CA TRP A 41 4.00 6.00 4.90
C TRP A 41 3.06 5.73 6.08
N THR A 42 2.57 4.51 6.21
CA THR A 42 1.70 4.12 7.32
C THR A 42 2.56 3.56 8.47
N LEU A 43 2.70 4.37 9.52
CA LEU A 43 3.35 4.03 10.80
C LEU A 43 2.54 3.05 11.64
#